data_AF-A0A382GHU0-F1
#
_entry.id   AF-A0A382GHU0-F1
#
_cell.length_a   1.000
_cell.length_b   1.000
_cell.length_c   1.000
_cell.angle_alpha   90.00
_cell.angle_beta   90.00
_cell.angle_gamma   90.00
#
_symmetry.space_group_name_H-M   'P 1'
#
loop_
_entity.id
_entity.type
_entity.pdbx_description
1 polymer ?
#
loop_
_entity_poly.entity_id
_entity_poly.type
_entity_poly.pdbx_seq_one_letter_code
_entity_poly.pdbx_strand_id
1 'polypeptide(L)'
;MAKPRNVLLLIADDWSPIAGCFGSRVIQTPNVDALSKRATRFRNAFCTTPSCAASRANILTGHYSHTHGQYGHCHGIHNLHTGAHMPSITKTLTEAGYATGIIGKMHVQPESVYPWTHDYQDVEGSSRSPKGMSDRARQFFADVGDQPFYLHMGFSDPHRDFGNR
;
A
#
# COMPACT_ATOMS: atom_id res chain seq x y z
N MET A 1 14.08 -26.71 4.11
CA MET A 1 14.00 -25.33 3.57
C MET A 1 13.49 -24.42 4.67
N ALA A 2 13.90 -23.14 4.71
CA ALA A 2 13.42 -22.20 5.73
C ALA A 2 11.92 -21.92 5.56
N LYS A 3 11.18 -21.70 6.66
CA LYS A 3 9.77 -21.30 6.61
C LYS A 3 9.66 -19.97 5.84
N PRO A 4 8.74 -19.83 4.85
CA PRO A 4 8.54 -18.58 4.14
C PRO A 4 8.17 -17.45 5.11
N ARG A 5 8.60 -16.22 4.81
CA ARG A 5 8.37 -15.05 5.67
C ARG A 5 7.16 -14.27 5.20
N ASN A 6 6.39 -13.75 6.15
CA ASN A 6 5.28 -12.84 5.86
C ASN A 6 5.79 -11.42 5.61
N VAL A 7 5.07 -10.67 4.78
CA VAL A 7 5.36 -9.28 4.43
C VAL A 7 4.13 -8.41 4.71
N LEU A 8 4.33 -7.33 5.47
CA LEU A 8 3.32 -6.30 5.72
C LEU A 8 3.84 -4.97 5.15
N LEU A 9 3.08 -4.39 4.21
CA LEU A 9 3.35 -3.08 3.65
C LEU A 9 2.28 -2.10 4.12
N LEU A 10 2.70 -1.06 4.85
CA LEU A 10 1.84 0.03 5.31
C LEU A 10 2.13 1.28 4.47
N ILE A 11 1.12 1.80 3.78
CA ILE A 11 1.23 3.03 2.97
C ILE A 11 0.26 4.06 3.52
N ALA A 12 0.78 5.22 3.92
CA ALA A 12 0.00 6.41 4.21
C ALA A 12 -0.02 7.34 2.98
N ASP A 13 -1.18 7.92 2.68
CA ASP A 13 -1.39 8.73 1.47
C ASP A 13 -1.11 10.20 1.77
N ASP A 14 -0.18 10.82 1.05
CA ASP A 14 0.35 12.18 1.28
C ASP A 14 1.13 12.38 2.61
N TRP A 15 1.67 11.30 3.19
CA TRP A 15 2.48 11.39 4.41
C TRP A 15 3.85 12.05 4.16
N SER A 16 4.17 13.07 4.96
CA SER A 16 5.49 13.73 4.99
C SER A 16 6.32 13.23 6.18
N PRO A 17 7.67 13.43 6.22
CA PRO A 17 8.51 12.97 7.33
C PRO A 17 8.32 13.82 8.61
N ILE A 18 7.10 13.82 9.16
CA ILE A 18 6.64 14.68 10.25
C ILE A 18 6.48 13.94 11.58
N ALA A 19 6.80 12.65 11.62
CA ALA A 19 6.76 11.84 12.84
C ALA A 19 7.84 12.29 13.85
N GLY A 20 7.65 11.96 15.12
CA GLY A 20 8.64 12.20 16.18
C GLY A 20 10.00 11.58 15.85
N CYS A 21 10.02 10.38 15.27
CA CYS A 21 11.23 9.70 14.82
C CYS A 21 11.95 10.41 13.67
N PHE A 22 11.31 11.37 12.98
CA PHE A 22 11.95 12.26 12.00
C PHE A 22 12.30 13.64 12.58
N GLY A 23 12.12 13.86 13.88
CA GLY A 23 12.56 15.06 14.60
C GLY A 23 11.45 16.04 14.95
N SER A 24 10.18 15.70 14.69
CA SER A 24 9.05 16.54 15.11
C SER A 24 8.95 16.60 16.63
N ARG A 25 8.82 17.82 17.18
CA ARG A 25 8.62 18.07 18.62
C ARG A 25 7.16 18.30 19.00
N VAL A 26 6.29 18.46 18.01
CA VAL A 26 4.89 18.86 18.19
C VAL A 26 3.94 17.72 17.84
N ILE A 27 4.21 17.02 16.74
CA ILE A 27 3.35 15.94 16.25
C ILE A 27 3.64 14.66 17.03
N GLN A 28 2.60 14.06 17.60
CA GLN A 28 2.71 12.84 18.39
C GLN A 28 2.39 11.62 17.54
N THR A 29 3.37 10.75 17.34
CA THR A 29 3.26 9.51 16.55
C THR A 29 3.77 8.29 17.31
N PRO A 30 3.27 8.01 18.52
CA PRO A 30 3.89 7.05 19.44
C PRO A 30 4.06 5.64 18.84
N ASN A 31 3.10 5.19 18.02
CA ASN A 31 3.16 3.88 17.37
C ASN A 31 4.21 3.82 16.25
N VAL A 32 4.34 4.87 15.44
CA VAL A 32 5.37 4.97 14.39
C VAL A 32 6.75 5.10 15.02
N ASP A 33 6.84 5.88 16.11
CA ASP A 33 8.09 6.07 16.86
C ASP A 33 8.53 4.76 17.51
N ALA A 34 7.60 3.99 18.09
CA ALA A 34 7.87 2.66 18.63
C ALA A 34 8.32 1.67 17.55
N LEU A 35 7.66 1.67 16.37
CA LEU A 35 8.08 0.86 15.23
C LEU A 35 9.51 1.22 14.79
N SER A 36 9.85 2.51 14.76
CA SER A 36 11.18 2.98 14.34
C SER A 36 12.32 2.47 15.23
N LYS A 37 12.06 2.20 16.51
CA LYS A 37 13.07 1.67 17.46
C LYS A 37 13.50 0.23 17.15
N ARG A 38 12.70 -0.49 16.37
CA ARG A 38 12.90 -1.90 15.98
C ARG A 38 12.99 -2.08 14.46
N ALA A 39 13.24 -1.01 13.72
CA ALA A 39 13.31 -0.99 12.27
C ALA A 39 14.55 -0.23 11.80
N THR A 40 14.96 -0.48 10.57
CA THR A 40 15.93 0.38 9.87
C THR A 40 15.20 1.58 9.29
N ARG A 41 15.59 2.80 9.69
CA ARG A 41 15.00 4.05 9.21
C ARG A 41 15.87 4.69 8.13
N PHE A 42 15.30 4.93 6.96
CA PHE A 42 15.94 5.67 5.88
C PHE A 42 15.63 7.17 6.00
N ARG A 43 16.66 8.02 6.05
CA ARG A 43 16.50 9.48 6.09
C ARG A 43 16.31 10.10 4.71
N ASN A 44 16.81 9.42 3.68
CA ASN A 44 16.84 9.86 2.30
C ASN A 44 16.07 8.84 1.45
N ALA A 45 14.74 8.84 1.58
CA ALA A 45 13.84 7.99 0.81
C ALA A 45 12.93 8.88 -0.04
N PHE A 46 12.97 8.70 -1.36
CA PHE A 46 12.27 9.57 -2.31
C PHE A 46 11.34 8.75 -3.19
N CYS A 47 10.14 9.27 -3.45
CA CYS A 47 9.32 8.75 -4.53
C CYS A 47 9.90 9.20 -5.88
N THR A 48 9.75 8.36 -6.89
CA THR A 48 10.21 8.67 -8.26
C THR A 48 9.18 9.49 -9.04
N THR A 49 7.90 9.42 -8.63
CA THR A 49 6.80 10.18 -9.23
C THR A 49 5.87 10.68 -8.11
N PRO A 50 5.74 12.00 -7.88
CA PRO A 50 4.90 12.55 -6.82
C PRO A 50 3.41 12.62 -7.23
N SER A 51 2.86 11.49 -7.68
CA SER A 51 1.44 11.31 -8.02
C SER A 51 0.98 9.94 -7.54
N CYS A 52 -0.18 9.84 -6.90
CA CYS A 52 -0.58 8.67 -6.11
C CYS A 52 -0.57 7.35 -6.90
N ALA A 53 -1.29 7.26 -8.02
CA ALA A 53 -1.42 6.03 -8.80
C ALA A 53 -0.09 5.63 -9.46
N ALA A 54 0.64 6.60 -10.00
CA ALA A 54 1.96 6.37 -10.57
C ALA A 54 2.98 5.91 -9.50
N SER A 55 3.01 6.56 -8.33
CA SER A 55 3.89 6.18 -7.23
C SER A 55 3.57 4.78 -6.69
N ARG A 56 2.28 4.42 -6.58
CA ARG A 56 1.85 3.09 -6.13
C ARG A 56 2.21 2.02 -7.15
N ALA A 57 2.06 2.29 -8.44
CA ALA A 57 2.53 1.40 -9.50
C ALA A 57 4.06 1.23 -9.46
N ASN A 58 4.83 2.29 -9.20
CA ASN A 58 6.28 2.18 -9.02
C ASN A 58 6.63 1.21 -7.86
N ILE A 59 5.92 1.31 -6.73
CA ILE A 59 6.12 0.42 -5.56
C ILE A 59 5.79 -1.04 -5.91
N LEU A 60 4.66 -1.27 -6.59
CA LEU A 60 4.14 -2.61 -6.84
C LEU A 60 4.85 -3.31 -8.01
N THR A 61 5.38 -2.56 -8.97
CA THR A 61 6.09 -3.11 -10.13
C THR A 61 7.61 -3.12 -9.95
N GLY A 62 8.16 -2.23 -9.11
CA GLY A 62 9.60 -2.00 -9.02
C GLY A 62 10.19 -1.21 -10.21
N HIS A 63 9.34 -0.68 -11.09
CA HIS A 63 9.73 0.05 -12.30
C HIS A 63 9.35 1.52 -12.22
N TYR A 64 9.99 2.36 -13.06
CA TYR A 64 9.59 3.76 -13.22
C TYR A 64 8.31 3.90 -14.03
N SER A 65 7.61 5.02 -13.87
CA SER A 65 6.33 5.27 -14.54
C SER A 65 6.38 5.26 -16.05
N HIS A 66 7.51 5.66 -16.64
CA HIS A 66 7.74 5.57 -18.09
C HIS A 66 8.04 4.17 -18.60
N THR A 67 8.35 3.22 -17.71
CA THR A 67 8.50 1.81 -18.06
C THR A 67 7.16 1.09 -17.96
N HIS A 68 6.42 1.27 -16.86
CA HIS A 68 5.19 0.51 -16.64
C HIS A 68 3.94 1.17 -17.24
N GLY A 69 3.97 2.46 -17.61
CA GLY A 69 2.90 3.16 -18.35
C GLY A 69 1.82 3.83 -17.50
N GLN A 70 1.83 3.66 -16.17
CA GLN A 70 0.92 4.37 -15.27
C GLN A 70 1.50 5.76 -14.97
N TYR A 71 1.24 6.70 -15.88
CA TYR A 71 1.77 8.07 -15.82
C TYR A 71 1.05 8.99 -14.82
N GLY A 72 -0.15 8.62 -14.38
CA GLY A 72 -1.01 9.45 -13.55
C GLY A 72 -2.18 8.66 -12.98
N HIS A 73 -3.26 9.35 -12.61
CA HIS A 73 -4.43 8.73 -11.99
C HIS A 73 -5.13 7.71 -12.91
N CYS A 74 -5.60 6.61 -12.33
CA CYS A 74 -6.35 5.58 -13.08
C CYS A 74 -7.87 5.82 -13.12
N HIS A 75 -8.42 6.76 -12.35
CA HIS A 75 -9.88 6.96 -12.29
C HIS A 75 -10.37 8.08 -13.21
N GLY A 76 -11.67 8.06 -13.52
CA GLY A 76 -12.36 9.13 -14.22
C GLY A 76 -11.77 9.39 -15.61
N ILE A 77 -11.64 10.68 -15.97
CA ILE A 77 -11.13 11.08 -17.29
C ILE A 77 -9.65 10.78 -17.49
N HIS A 78 -8.89 10.52 -16.41
CA HIS A 78 -7.45 10.29 -16.52
C HIS A 78 -7.17 8.91 -17.11
N ASN A 79 -7.78 7.85 -16.55
CA ASN A 79 -7.80 6.49 -17.11
C ASN A 79 -6.43 5.96 -17.61
N LEU A 80 -5.34 6.34 -16.92
CA LEU A 80 -3.98 5.89 -17.23
C LEU A 80 -3.71 4.58 -16.52
N HIS A 81 -3.23 3.56 -17.23
CA HIS A 81 -3.05 2.20 -16.70
C HIS A 81 -1.65 1.65 -16.94
N THR A 82 -1.28 0.68 -16.11
CA THR A 82 -0.08 -0.11 -16.31
C THR A 82 -0.23 -1.02 -17.52
N GLY A 83 0.83 -1.20 -18.31
CA GLY A 83 0.83 -2.15 -19.43
C GLY A 83 0.57 -3.58 -18.94
N ALA A 84 -0.35 -4.30 -19.58
CA ALA A 84 -0.80 -5.62 -19.12
C ALA A 84 0.31 -6.70 -19.07
N HIS A 85 1.44 -6.47 -19.73
CA HIS A 85 2.61 -7.34 -19.73
C HIS A 85 3.54 -7.12 -18.53
N MET A 86 3.33 -6.05 -17.75
CA MET A 86 4.23 -5.70 -16.66
C MET A 86 4.12 -6.70 -15.50
N PRO A 87 5.25 -7.02 -14.85
CA PRO A 87 5.22 -7.78 -13.61
C PRO A 87 4.72 -6.90 -12.46
N SER A 88 4.24 -7.55 -11.40
CA SER A 88 4.00 -6.92 -10.11
C SER A 88 4.33 -7.87 -8.98
N ILE A 89 4.67 -7.31 -7.81
CA ILE A 89 4.92 -8.09 -6.60
C ILE A 89 3.71 -8.94 -6.22
N THR A 90 2.48 -8.46 -6.48
CA THR A 90 1.27 -9.19 -6.13
C THR A 90 1.10 -10.42 -7.00
N LYS A 91 1.31 -10.27 -8.32
CA LYS A 91 1.29 -11.38 -9.27
C LYS A 91 2.39 -12.40 -8.95
N THR A 92 3.63 -11.94 -8.81
CA THR A 92 4.78 -12.81 -8.50
C THR A 92 4.61 -13.57 -7.20
N LEU A 93 4.13 -12.93 -6.12
CA LEU A 93 3.93 -13.60 -4.84
C LEU A 93 2.73 -14.56 -4.86
N THR A 94 1.65 -14.20 -5.56
CA THR A 94 0.49 -15.10 -5.74
C THR A 94 0.91 -16.36 -6.50
N GLU A 95 1.65 -16.23 -7.58
CA GLU A 95 2.21 -17.37 -8.35
C GLU A 95 3.18 -18.22 -7.52
N ALA A 96 3.85 -17.62 -6.53
CA ALA A 96 4.71 -18.31 -5.57
C ALA A 96 3.96 -18.94 -4.38
N GLY A 97 2.62 -18.90 -4.36
CA GLY A 97 1.77 -19.52 -3.34
C GLY A 97 1.50 -18.67 -2.10
N TYR A 98 1.82 -17.37 -2.12
CA TYR A 98 1.47 -16.47 -1.02
C TYR A 98 0.00 -16.04 -1.11
N ALA A 99 -0.64 -15.84 0.05
CA ALA A 99 -1.85 -15.05 0.11
C ALA A 99 -1.48 -13.56 -0.11
N THR A 100 -2.14 -12.90 -1.06
CA THR A 100 -1.94 -11.48 -1.34
C THR A 100 -3.20 -10.71 -0.98
N GLY A 101 -3.09 -9.85 0.03
CA GLY A 101 -4.19 -9.05 0.56
C GLY A 101 -4.02 -7.56 0.30
N ILE A 102 -5.11 -6.89 -0.05
CA ILE A 102 -5.20 -5.43 -0.12
C ILE A 102 -6.31 -4.93 0.81
N ILE A 103 -5.98 -3.96 1.67
CA ILE A 103 -6.95 -3.28 2.54
C ILE A 103 -6.88 -1.78 2.27
N GLY A 104 -8.02 -1.15 2.03
CA GLY A 104 -8.13 0.29 1.83
C GLY A 104 -7.75 0.75 0.41
N LYS A 105 -6.98 1.83 0.26
CA LYS A 105 -6.74 2.47 -1.03
C LYS A 105 -5.70 1.72 -1.88
N MET A 106 -6.13 1.13 -3.01
CA MET A 106 -5.23 0.54 -4.03
C MET A 106 -4.76 1.56 -5.07
N HIS A 107 -5.71 2.17 -5.80
CA HIS A 107 -5.50 3.24 -6.78
C HIS A 107 -4.51 2.93 -7.92
N VAL A 108 -4.46 1.69 -8.38
CA VAL A 108 -3.70 1.26 -9.58
C VAL A 108 -4.53 0.32 -10.43
N GLN A 109 -4.25 0.26 -11.74
CA GLN A 109 -4.94 -0.60 -12.71
C GLN A 109 -3.96 -1.05 -13.82
N PRO A 110 -4.23 -2.16 -14.53
CA PRO A 110 -5.41 -3.02 -14.45
C PRO A 110 -5.26 -4.18 -13.45
N GLU A 111 -6.37 -4.83 -13.11
CA GLU A 111 -6.43 -6.00 -12.22
C GLU A 111 -5.54 -7.16 -12.69
N SER A 112 -5.42 -7.37 -14.01
CA SER A 112 -4.55 -8.41 -14.57
C SER A 112 -3.06 -8.24 -14.23
N VAL A 113 -2.64 -7.02 -13.92
CA VAL A 113 -1.28 -6.71 -13.43
C VAL A 113 -1.23 -6.79 -11.91
N TYR A 114 -2.30 -6.41 -11.21
CA TYR A 114 -2.36 -6.35 -9.75
C TYR A 114 -3.39 -7.33 -9.17
N PRO A 115 -3.26 -8.65 -9.40
CA PRO A 115 -4.19 -9.60 -8.83
C PRO A 115 -4.01 -9.69 -7.32
N TRP A 116 -5.11 -9.84 -6.59
CA TRP A 116 -5.15 -10.05 -5.15
C TRP A 116 -5.98 -11.29 -4.85
N THR A 117 -5.50 -12.15 -3.96
CA THR A 117 -6.31 -13.30 -3.52
C THR A 117 -7.36 -12.89 -2.48
N HIS A 118 -7.12 -11.77 -1.77
CA HIS A 118 -8.04 -11.20 -0.80
C HIS A 118 -8.16 -9.69 -1.02
N ASP A 119 -9.29 -9.24 -1.57
CA ASP A 119 -9.57 -7.83 -1.81
C ASP A 119 -10.55 -7.27 -0.76
N TYR A 120 -10.02 -6.46 0.15
CA TYR A 120 -10.74 -5.80 1.25
C TYR A 120 -10.64 -4.28 1.17
N GLN A 121 -10.78 -3.72 -0.03
CA GLN A 121 -10.83 -2.26 -0.23
C GLN A 121 -12.08 -1.63 0.40
N ASP A 122 -13.16 -2.40 0.58
CA ASP A 122 -14.43 -2.03 1.20
C ASP A 122 -14.32 -2.00 2.74
N VAL A 123 -13.63 -0.99 3.25
CA VAL A 123 -13.41 -0.84 4.70
C VAL A 123 -14.60 -0.12 5.35
N GLU A 124 -15.16 -0.71 6.40
CA GLU A 124 -16.21 -0.08 7.21
C GLU A 124 -15.71 1.24 7.82
N GLY A 125 -16.46 2.33 7.58
CA GLY A 125 -16.05 3.68 7.97
C GLY A 125 -14.95 4.28 7.08
N SER A 126 -14.67 3.69 5.91
CA SER A 126 -13.62 4.04 4.93
C SER A 126 -12.20 3.63 5.34
N SER A 127 -11.26 3.76 4.39
CA SER A 127 -9.82 3.58 4.61
C SER A 127 -9.16 4.65 5.49
N ARG A 128 -9.96 5.58 6.05
CA ARG A 128 -9.59 6.48 7.14
C ARG A 128 -9.97 5.96 8.53
N SER A 129 -10.79 4.90 8.62
CA SER A 129 -11.22 4.31 9.89
C SER A 129 -10.14 3.37 10.44
N PRO A 130 -9.42 3.72 11.53
CA PRO A 130 -8.38 2.83 12.05
C PRO A 130 -8.97 1.51 12.55
N LYS A 131 -10.18 1.55 13.13
CA LYS A 131 -10.92 0.36 13.54
C LYS A 131 -11.28 -0.52 12.34
N GLY A 132 -11.88 0.05 11.30
CA GLY A 132 -12.27 -0.70 10.10
C GLY A 132 -11.06 -1.36 9.42
N MET A 133 -9.96 -0.61 9.27
CA MET A 133 -8.70 -1.15 8.74
C MET A 133 -8.17 -2.30 9.61
N SER A 134 -8.22 -2.15 10.94
CA SER A 134 -7.78 -3.20 11.88
C SER A 134 -8.68 -4.44 11.86
N ASP A 135 -10.00 -4.27 11.69
CA ASP A 135 -10.93 -5.38 11.64
C ASP A 135 -10.76 -6.19 10.35
N ARG A 136 -10.57 -5.52 9.20
CA ARG A 136 -10.19 -6.19 7.95
C ARG A 136 -8.86 -6.92 8.04
N ALA A 137 -7.87 -6.34 8.74
CA ALA A 137 -6.60 -7.04 8.97
C ALA A 137 -6.79 -8.30 9.82
N ARG A 138 -7.63 -8.24 10.87
CA ARG A 138 -7.97 -9.41 11.69
C ARG A 138 -8.66 -10.49 10.86
N GLN A 139 -9.61 -10.09 10.01
CA GLN A 139 -10.29 -11.00 9.09
C GLN A 139 -9.29 -11.66 8.14
N PHE A 140 -8.44 -10.89 7.46
CA PHE A 140 -7.41 -11.42 6.58
C PHE A 140 -6.52 -12.45 7.28
N PHE A 141 -6.04 -12.16 8.50
CA PHE A 141 -5.21 -13.12 9.25
C PHE A 141 -5.96 -14.41 9.62
N ALA A 142 -7.27 -14.33 9.86
CA ALA A 142 -8.08 -15.52 10.10
C ALA A 142 -8.27 -16.35 8.82
N ASP A 143 -8.48 -15.69 7.68
CA ASP A 143 -8.71 -16.36 6.38
C ASP A 143 -7.46 -17.09 5.87
N VAL A 144 -6.28 -16.47 6.00
CA VAL A 144 -5.03 -17.05 5.46
C VAL A 144 -4.43 -18.13 6.36
N GLY A 145 -4.77 -18.15 7.66
CA GLY A 145 -4.23 -19.09 8.62
C GLY A 145 -2.70 -19.11 8.65
N ASP A 146 -2.12 -20.27 8.32
CA ASP A 146 -0.66 -20.48 8.26
C ASP A 146 -0.03 -20.20 6.88
N GLN A 147 -0.84 -19.87 5.87
CA GLN A 147 -0.34 -19.54 4.53
C GLN A 147 0.57 -18.30 4.61
N PRO A 148 1.77 -18.31 3.97
CA PRO A 148 2.60 -17.13 3.95
C PRO A 148 1.91 -16.00 3.18
N PHE A 149 2.08 -14.76 3.63
CA PHE A 149 1.31 -13.65 3.08
C PHE A 149 2.13 -12.41 2.71
N TYR A 150 1.56 -11.65 1.77
CA TYR A 150 1.84 -10.25 1.53
C TYR A 150 0.56 -9.45 1.77
N LEU A 151 0.55 -8.58 2.78
CA LEU A 151 -0.57 -7.71 3.09
C LEU A 151 -0.21 -6.26 2.80
N HIS A 152 -0.94 -5.64 1.89
CA HIS A 152 -0.84 -4.22 1.55
C HIS A 152 -1.96 -3.44 2.25
N MET A 153 -1.60 -2.54 3.16
CA MET A 153 -2.55 -1.66 3.84
C MET A 153 -2.38 -0.23 3.32
N GLY A 154 -3.33 0.22 2.49
CA GLY A 154 -3.38 1.57 1.94
C GLY A 154 -4.28 2.48 2.78
N PHE A 155 -3.71 3.21 3.72
CA PHE A 155 -4.43 4.25 4.47
C PHE A 155 -4.68 5.46 3.57
N SER A 156 -5.86 6.06 3.66
CA SER A 156 -6.14 7.34 2.97
C SER A 156 -5.67 8.55 3.76
N ASP A 157 -5.32 8.41 5.04
CA ASP A 157 -4.76 9.53 5.81
C ASP A 157 -3.25 9.70 5.54
N PRO A 158 -2.72 10.94 5.58
CA PRO A 158 -3.39 12.22 5.84
C PRO A 158 -3.87 12.96 4.57
N HIS A 159 -4.08 12.27 3.46
CA HIS A 159 -4.55 12.89 2.21
C HIS A 159 -5.76 13.77 2.47
N ARG A 160 -5.82 14.92 1.80
CA ARG A 160 -6.92 15.88 1.98
C ARG A 160 -8.26 15.22 1.69
N ASP A 161 -9.28 15.60 2.44
CA ASP A 161 -10.63 15.31 2.00
C ASP A 161 -10.98 16.31 0.90
N PHE A 162 -11.20 15.82 -0.32
CA PHE A 162 -11.79 16.65 -1.36
C PHE A 162 -13.28 16.67 -1.08
N GLY A 163 -13.68 17.53 -0.13
CA GLY A 163 -15.08 17.72 0.19
C GLY A 163 -15.83 18.06 -1.09
N ASN A 164 -16.65 17.12 -1.57
CA ASN A 164 -17.72 17.47 -2.47
C ASN A 164 -18.71 18.31 -1.65
N ARG A 165 -18.58 19.63 -1.77
CA ARG A 165 -19.75 20.50 -1.74
C ARG A 165 -20.45 20.38 -3.08
#